data_AF-A0A5N6QMF2-F1
#
_entry.id   AF-A0A5N6QMF2-F1
#
_cell.length_a   1.000
_cell.length_b   1.000
_cell.length_c   1.000
_cell.angle_alpha   90.00
_cell.angle_beta   90.00
_cell.angle_gamma   90.00
#
_symmetry.space_group_name_H-M   'P 1'
#
loop_
_entity.id
_entity.type
_entity.pdbx_description
1 polymer ?
#
loop_
_entity_poly.entity_id
_entity_poly.type
_entity_poly.pdbx_seq_one_letter_code
_entity_poly.pdbx_strand_id
1 'polypeptide(L)'
;MAGNATISGSLIQLTPNAVDNWGRATYSEIMRLWEKSTGKLASFTNSFSFVISSEGADRYSDGLIFFLASPNFPAPIPTDGSGIGLVSRAQMRDSSFLAANKFVAVEFDTFRNDEPRWDPPEPVREHVGININDMKSRNTTTWYSVIKEKRTYNSTISYDPSTQNLSVSFTGFNSTIPIPQQLSFIVDLRDHLPEKVEFGFAAGTGFATELHILSSWSFESTAPLLNPLPQRNKNEKESKAGLVVGLSVGACVLVVGGLGLVWLINRKKKLGRGGGHEDLDFDLSMDDEFERGTGPKRFSYKELVRATNNFTGENKLGEGGFGGAKEGEIILLEWVWELYGRGQLLDAADPKLCGKFDEQQMERLMIVGLWCGHPNYNLRPPIRKALHVLDFEAPLPIDLATKMPVPTYVGPSGTTYTSSSSATTSSTASASATALLYSHTVN
;
A
#
# COMPACT_ATOMS: atom_id res chain seq x y z
N MET A 1 -7.68 6.07 9.57
CA MET A 1 -7.43 7.06 10.64
C MET A 1 -8.24 6.68 11.87
N ALA A 2 -7.65 6.82 13.06
CA ALA A 2 -8.31 6.62 14.35
C ALA A 2 -7.77 7.62 15.38
N GLY A 3 -8.52 7.82 16.47
CA GLY A 3 -8.20 8.84 17.48
C GLY A 3 -8.32 10.26 16.91
N ASN A 4 -7.39 11.12 17.29
CA ASN A 4 -7.29 12.52 16.87
C ASN A 4 -6.52 12.71 15.54
N ALA A 5 -6.18 11.62 14.84
CA ALA A 5 -5.42 11.71 13.61
C ALA A 5 -6.28 12.30 12.47
N THR A 6 -5.78 13.34 11.83
CA THR A 6 -6.43 14.05 10.73
C THR A 6 -5.54 14.13 9.51
N ILE A 7 -6.14 14.44 8.36
CA ILE A 7 -5.43 14.68 7.11
C ILE A 7 -5.55 16.17 6.80
N SER A 8 -4.42 16.83 6.56
CA SER A 8 -4.35 18.24 6.18
C SER A 8 -3.54 18.36 4.88
N GLY A 9 -4.24 18.40 3.74
CA GLY A 9 -3.61 18.33 2.43
C GLY A 9 -2.95 16.96 2.21
N SER A 10 -1.65 16.96 1.90
CA SER A 10 -0.83 15.73 1.76
C SER A 10 -0.21 15.24 3.07
N LEU A 11 -0.45 15.94 4.17
CA LEU A 11 0.14 15.64 5.47
C LEU A 11 -0.85 14.86 6.33
N ILE A 12 -0.35 13.90 7.09
CA ILE A 12 -1.11 13.20 8.12
C ILE A 12 -0.68 13.76 9.48
N GLN A 13 -1.57 14.50 10.14
CA GLN A 13 -1.35 14.92 11.52
C GLN A 13 -1.85 13.81 12.44
N LEU A 14 -0.96 13.15 13.17
CA LEU A 14 -1.32 12.07 14.10
C LEU A 14 -1.92 12.64 15.38
N THR A 15 -1.33 13.68 15.96
CA THR A 15 -1.92 14.41 17.10
C THR A 15 -1.73 15.91 16.93
N PRO A 16 -2.66 16.74 17.41
CA PRO A 16 -2.39 18.16 17.62
C PRO A 16 -1.45 18.38 18.81
N ASN A 17 -0.94 19.60 18.95
CA ASN A 17 -0.22 20.03 20.16
C ASN A 17 -1.20 20.27 21.33
N ALA A 18 -1.74 19.19 21.89
CA ALA A 18 -2.72 19.22 22.99
C ALA A 18 -2.54 18.01 23.93
N VAL A 19 -3.04 18.13 25.17
CA VAL A 19 -2.89 17.10 26.22
C VAL A 19 -3.80 15.92 26.00
N ASP A 20 -3.39 14.74 26.47
CA ASP A 20 -4.18 13.50 26.47
C ASP A 20 -4.76 13.14 25.09
N ASN A 21 -3.95 13.26 24.03
CA ASN A 21 -4.32 12.87 22.67
C ASN A 21 -3.65 11.57 22.27
N TRP A 22 -4.29 10.86 21.34
CA TRP A 22 -3.65 9.81 20.57
C TRP A 22 -4.19 9.85 19.15
N GLY A 23 -3.39 9.41 18.19
CA GLY A 23 -3.89 9.21 16.85
C GLY A 23 -3.13 8.15 16.10
N ARG A 24 -3.84 7.49 15.18
CA ARG A 24 -3.32 6.34 14.46
C ARG A 24 -3.70 6.39 12.98
N ALA A 25 -2.71 6.18 12.13
CA ALA A 25 -2.85 6.04 10.69
C ALA A 25 -2.41 4.62 10.31
N THR A 26 -3.38 3.74 10.06
CA THR A 26 -3.15 2.35 9.65
C THR A 26 -3.37 2.21 8.15
N TYR A 27 -2.52 1.42 7.47
CA TYR A 27 -2.77 1.03 6.09
C TYR A 27 -4.09 0.25 5.99
N SER A 28 -4.84 0.45 4.91
CA SER A 28 -6.19 -0.14 4.76
C SER A 28 -6.15 -1.66 4.56
N GLU A 29 -5.10 -2.18 3.95
CA GLU A 29 -4.95 -3.62 3.69
C GLU A 29 -4.07 -4.31 4.74
N ILE A 30 -4.32 -5.61 4.93
CA ILE A 30 -3.58 -6.45 5.87
C ILE A 30 -2.39 -7.08 5.14
N MET A 31 -1.20 -7.00 5.71
CA MET A 31 -0.03 -7.67 5.15
C MET A 31 0.07 -9.11 5.65
N ARG A 32 0.28 -10.08 4.74
CA ARG A 32 0.69 -11.43 5.14
C ARG A 32 2.19 -11.45 5.42
N LEU A 33 2.60 -11.17 6.66
CA LEU A 33 4.00 -11.11 7.07
C LEU A 33 4.74 -12.44 6.87
N TRP A 34 4.10 -13.56 7.20
CA TRP A 34 4.68 -14.89 6.99
C TRP A 34 3.61 -15.92 6.71
N GLU A 35 4.05 -17.07 6.20
CA GLU A 35 3.19 -18.19 5.87
C GLU A 35 3.53 -19.42 6.72
N LYS A 36 2.53 -19.97 7.41
CA LYS A 36 2.71 -21.11 8.32
C LYS A 36 3.03 -22.43 7.62
N SER A 37 2.53 -22.64 6.40
CA SER A 37 2.77 -23.87 5.64
C SER A 37 4.22 -23.99 5.17
N THR A 38 4.83 -22.88 4.76
CA THR A 38 6.19 -22.84 4.21
C THR A 38 7.22 -22.32 5.21
N GLY A 39 6.77 -21.66 6.28
CA GLY A 39 7.64 -20.92 7.20
C GLY A 39 8.27 -19.67 6.55
N LYS A 40 7.87 -19.32 5.32
CA LYS A 40 8.45 -18.20 4.57
C LYS A 40 8.03 -16.88 5.20
N LEU A 41 9.03 -16.07 5.55
CA LEU A 41 8.87 -14.75 6.14
C LEU A 41 9.19 -13.68 5.09
N ALA A 42 8.38 -12.63 5.02
CA ALA A 42 8.58 -11.54 4.09
C ALA A 42 9.66 -10.56 4.58
N SER A 43 10.42 -10.03 3.63
CA SER A 43 11.19 -8.80 3.81
C SER A 43 10.30 -7.59 3.59
N PHE A 44 10.62 -6.48 4.25
CA PHE A 44 9.97 -5.20 4.01
C PHE A 44 10.93 -4.02 4.20
N THR A 45 10.56 -2.89 3.59
CA THR A 45 11.20 -1.59 3.76
C THR A 45 10.10 -0.55 3.93
N ASN A 46 10.15 0.22 5.01
CA ASN A 46 9.27 1.32 5.32
C ASN A 46 10.09 2.61 5.36
N SER A 47 9.83 3.54 4.45
CA SER A 47 10.51 4.84 4.37
C SER A 47 9.53 5.97 4.59
N PHE A 48 9.85 6.88 5.51
CA PHE A 48 8.94 7.97 5.87
C PHE A 48 9.69 9.21 6.36
N SER A 49 9.03 10.35 6.21
CA SER A 49 9.47 11.63 6.75
C SER A 49 8.43 12.14 7.74
N PHE A 50 8.86 12.69 8.86
CA PHE A 50 7.96 13.16 9.91
C PHE A 50 8.50 14.39 10.63
N VAL A 51 7.61 15.08 11.34
CA VAL A 51 7.90 16.23 12.20
C VAL A 51 7.32 15.94 13.58
N ILE A 52 8.15 16.09 14.60
CA ILE A 52 7.72 16.19 16.00
C ILE A 52 8.11 17.58 16.47
N SER A 53 7.15 18.36 16.99
CA SER A 53 7.43 19.72 17.45
C SER A 53 6.67 20.10 18.71
N SER A 54 7.39 20.62 19.70
CA SER A 54 6.81 21.23 20.89
C SER A 54 6.39 22.70 20.69
N GLU A 55 6.54 23.21 19.46
CA GLU A 55 6.29 24.62 19.12
C GLU A 55 7.05 25.62 20.02
N GLY A 56 8.26 25.24 20.42
CA GLY A 56 9.15 26.03 21.25
C GLY A 56 9.03 25.79 22.76
N ALA A 57 8.13 24.90 23.21
CA ALA A 57 8.00 24.58 24.63
C ALA A 57 9.20 23.76 25.16
N ASP A 58 9.60 24.03 26.42
CA ASP A 58 10.67 23.31 27.12
C ASP A 58 10.26 21.91 27.61
N ARG A 59 8.96 21.69 27.80
CA ARG A 59 8.38 20.41 28.22
C ARG A 59 7.52 19.88 27.07
N TYR A 60 7.78 18.64 26.67
CA TYR A 60 7.14 17.98 25.54
C TYR A 60 7.15 16.46 25.72
N SER A 61 6.16 15.81 25.12
CA SER A 61 5.94 14.36 25.15
C SER A 61 4.84 13.99 24.12
N ASP A 62 4.64 12.74 23.71
CA ASP A 62 5.33 11.50 24.13
C ASP A 62 6.00 10.74 22.96
N GLY A 63 5.85 11.21 21.72
CA GLY A 63 6.58 10.69 20.56
C GLY A 63 5.73 10.03 19.48
N LEU A 64 6.42 9.29 18.60
CA LEU A 64 5.85 8.63 17.42
C LEU A 64 6.31 7.19 17.30
N ILE A 65 5.41 6.30 16.87
CA ILE A 65 5.68 4.88 16.63
C ILE A 65 5.32 4.48 15.21
N PHE A 66 6.19 3.71 14.55
CA PHE A 66 5.80 2.80 13.47
C PHE A 66 5.56 1.40 14.04
N PHE A 67 4.45 0.75 13.68
CA PHE A 67 4.10 -0.57 14.23
C PHE A 67 3.72 -1.59 13.17
N LEU A 68 3.98 -2.85 13.50
CA LEU A 68 3.39 -4.07 12.94
C LEU A 68 2.60 -4.73 14.07
N ALA A 69 1.31 -4.98 13.88
CA ALA A 69 0.44 -5.44 14.95
C ALA A 69 -0.58 -6.48 14.51
N SER A 70 -1.16 -7.18 15.49
CA SER A 70 -2.28 -8.08 15.28
C SER A 70 -3.46 -7.32 14.66
N PRO A 71 -4.19 -7.90 13.68
CA PRO A 71 -5.28 -7.22 13.00
C PRO A 71 -6.38 -6.77 13.97
N ASN A 72 -6.93 -5.58 13.73
CA ASN A 72 -7.87 -4.88 14.60
C ASN A 72 -7.27 -4.52 15.96
N PHE A 73 -6.04 -3.97 15.96
CA PHE A 73 -5.37 -3.64 17.20
C PHE A 73 -6.19 -2.60 18.00
N PRO A 74 -6.46 -2.83 19.30
CA PRO A 74 -7.32 -1.94 20.08
C PRO A 74 -6.78 -0.51 20.20
N ALA A 75 -7.66 0.43 20.52
CA ALA A 75 -7.26 1.78 20.90
C ALA A 75 -6.61 1.77 22.31
N PRO A 76 -5.71 2.72 22.62
CA PRO A 76 -5.20 2.91 23.97
C PRO A 76 -6.32 3.35 24.91
N ILE A 77 -6.49 2.65 26.04
CA ILE A 77 -7.51 2.99 27.05
C ILE A 77 -6.91 2.83 28.46
N PRO A 78 -6.87 3.90 29.28
CA PRO A 78 -7.15 5.30 28.93
C PRO A 78 -6.09 5.87 27.98
N THR A 79 -6.34 7.05 27.42
CA THR A 79 -5.28 7.86 26.80
C THR A 79 -4.39 8.42 27.90
N ASP A 80 -3.09 8.12 27.87
CA ASP A 80 -2.17 8.52 28.95
C ASP A 80 -0.73 8.85 28.47
N GLY A 81 -0.53 9.01 27.17
CA GLY A 81 0.77 9.28 26.51
C GLY A 81 1.76 8.09 26.51
N SER A 82 1.72 7.25 27.54
CA SER A 82 2.80 6.33 27.92
C SER A 82 3.15 5.23 26.93
N GLY A 83 2.21 4.79 26.11
CA GLY A 83 2.48 3.84 25.01
C GLY A 83 2.45 4.51 23.65
N ILE A 84 2.72 5.82 23.59
CA ILE A 84 2.90 6.62 22.38
C ILE A 84 1.71 6.46 21.41
N GLY A 85 0.50 6.44 21.99
CA GLY A 85 -0.76 6.27 21.27
C GLY A 85 -1.02 4.87 20.69
N LEU A 86 -0.10 3.90 20.84
CA LEU A 86 -0.32 2.51 20.45
C LEU A 86 -1.07 1.74 21.55
N VAL A 87 -0.61 1.84 22.80
CA VAL A 87 -1.15 1.16 23.98
C VAL A 87 -1.19 2.11 25.18
N SER A 88 -1.97 1.77 26.21
CA SER A 88 -1.96 2.49 27.50
C SER A 88 -1.13 1.77 28.56
N ARG A 89 -0.80 2.46 29.65
CA ARG A 89 -0.14 1.84 30.81
C ARG A 89 -0.98 0.75 31.45
N ALA A 90 -2.30 0.89 31.42
CA ALA A 90 -3.22 -0.13 31.92
C ALA A 90 -3.18 -1.40 31.06
N GLN A 91 -3.18 -1.25 29.74
CA GLN A 91 -3.08 -2.36 28.78
C GLN A 91 -1.74 -3.08 28.86
N MET A 92 -0.65 -2.34 29.07
CA MET A 92 0.68 -2.92 29.27
C MET A 92 0.81 -3.76 30.54
N ARG A 93 -0.07 -3.55 31.53
CA ARG A 93 -0.13 -4.36 32.76
C ARG A 93 -1.07 -5.57 32.65
N ASP A 94 -1.86 -5.65 31.57
CA ASP A 94 -2.80 -6.74 31.34
C ASP A 94 -2.17 -7.84 30.48
N SER A 95 -1.80 -8.94 31.13
CA SER A 95 -1.25 -10.12 30.44
C SER A 95 -2.21 -10.74 29.42
N SER A 96 -3.53 -10.65 29.62
CA SER A 96 -4.52 -11.17 28.67
C SER A 96 -4.57 -10.27 27.43
N PHE A 97 -4.48 -8.96 27.62
CA PHE A 97 -4.36 -8.01 26.52
C PHE A 97 -3.11 -8.29 25.68
N LEU A 98 -1.94 -8.42 26.30
CA LEU A 98 -0.67 -8.70 25.62
C LEU A 98 -0.60 -10.10 25.00
N ALA A 99 -1.39 -11.06 25.49
CA ALA A 99 -1.54 -12.36 24.85
C ALA A 99 -2.36 -12.28 23.56
N ALA A 100 -3.43 -11.47 23.56
CA ALA A 100 -4.35 -11.33 22.44
C ALA A 100 -3.89 -10.33 21.36
N ASN A 101 -3.12 -9.31 21.74
CA ASN A 101 -2.76 -8.18 20.87
C ASN A 101 -1.25 -8.07 20.77
N LYS A 102 -0.67 -8.83 19.84
CA LYS A 102 0.77 -8.82 19.58
C LYS A 102 1.19 -7.63 18.73
N PHE A 103 2.33 -7.03 19.05
CA PHE A 103 2.92 -5.97 18.25
C PHE A 103 4.45 -6.00 18.27
N VAL A 104 5.05 -5.47 17.20
CA VAL A 104 6.45 -5.06 17.10
C VAL A 104 6.44 -3.61 16.63
N ALA A 105 7.22 -2.76 17.27
CA ALA A 105 7.23 -1.33 16.98
C ALA A 105 8.65 -0.76 16.96
N VAL A 106 8.79 0.37 16.27
CA VAL A 106 9.94 1.25 16.34
C VAL A 106 9.44 2.58 16.89
N GLU A 107 9.91 2.95 18.07
CA GLU A 107 9.54 4.18 18.77
C GLU A 107 10.57 5.29 18.52
N PHE A 108 10.06 6.51 18.41
CA PHE A 108 10.79 7.77 18.47
C PHE A 108 10.26 8.49 19.71
N ASP A 109 10.88 8.20 20.85
CA ASP A 109 10.41 8.60 22.17
C ASP A 109 11.04 9.95 22.58
N THR A 110 10.17 10.86 23.02
CA THR A 110 10.53 12.23 23.44
C THR A 110 10.43 12.42 24.95
N PHE A 111 9.93 11.42 25.68
CA PHE A 111 9.62 11.53 27.10
C PHE A 111 9.97 10.27 27.90
N ARG A 112 11.02 10.38 28.71
CA ARG A 112 11.43 9.31 29.60
C ARG A 112 10.38 8.99 30.69
N ASN A 113 9.90 7.75 30.63
CA ASN A 113 9.04 7.07 31.59
C ASN A 113 9.89 6.32 32.64
N ASP A 114 10.17 6.98 33.77
CA ASP A 114 10.92 6.38 34.87
C ASP A 114 10.10 5.36 35.69
N GLU A 115 8.75 5.44 35.67
CA GLU A 115 7.87 4.53 36.41
C GLU A 115 6.59 4.16 35.62
N PRO A 116 6.39 2.88 35.21
CA PRO A 116 7.38 1.80 35.33
C PRO A 116 8.59 2.13 34.45
N ARG A 117 9.78 1.75 34.87
CA ARG A 117 11.04 2.01 34.15
C ARG A 117 11.11 1.24 32.83
N TRP A 118 10.46 1.78 31.80
CA TRP A 118 10.47 1.26 30.43
C TRP A 118 11.66 1.85 29.65
N ASP A 119 12.04 3.08 29.97
CA ASP A 119 13.01 3.83 29.17
C ASP A 119 14.44 3.75 29.71
N PRO A 120 15.43 4.06 28.85
CA PRO A 120 16.83 4.16 29.25
C PRO A 120 17.00 5.09 30.46
N PRO A 121 17.90 4.77 31.40
CA PRO A 121 18.17 5.64 32.53
C PRO A 121 18.86 6.94 32.07
N GLU A 122 18.86 7.94 32.95
CA GLU A 122 19.71 9.13 32.84
C GLU A 122 21.13 8.76 32.37
N PRO A 123 21.75 9.55 31.47
CA PRO A 123 21.32 10.87 30.99
C PRO A 123 20.45 10.86 29.72
N VAL A 124 19.97 9.70 29.29
CA VAL A 124 19.17 9.60 28.05
C VAL A 124 17.76 10.09 28.33
N ARG A 125 17.28 11.01 27.50
CA ARG A 125 15.92 11.54 27.57
C ARG A 125 15.13 11.18 26.32
N GLU A 126 15.65 11.52 25.16
CA GLU A 126 15.08 11.13 23.87
C GLU A 126 15.83 9.94 23.27
N HIS A 127 15.09 8.95 22.77
CA HIS A 127 15.68 7.74 22.20
C HIS A 127 14.86 7.19 21.03
N VAL A 128 15.52 6.40 20.19
CA VAL A 128 14.86 5.53 19.23
C VAL A 128 15.00 4.10 19.73
N GLY A 129 13.89 3.36 19.72
CA GLY A 129 13.80 2.03 20.32
C GLY A 129 13.13 1.00 19.42
N ILE A 130 13.46 -0.28 19.63
CA ILE A 130 12.78 -1.42 19.00
C ILE A 130 12.02 -2.19 20.09
N ASN A 131 10.70 -2.17 19.99
CA ASN A 131 9.77 -2.73 20.97
C ASN A 131 9.22 -4.07 20.47
N ILE A 132 9.24 -5.10 21.33
CA ILE A 132 8.72 -6.43 21.01
C ILE A 132 7.68 -6.81 22.05
N ASN A 133 6.41 -6.57 21.74
CA ASN A 133 5.26 -6.84 22.61
C ASN A 133 5.39 -6.25 24.04
N ASP A 134 6.20 -5.20 24.18
CA ASP A 134 6.49 -4.47 25.40
C ASP A 134 6.96 -3.05 25.02
N MET A 135 6.57 -2.04 25.80
CA MET A 135 7.07 -0.67 25.64
C MET A 135 8.51 -0.52 26.15
N LYS A 136 9.00 -1.45 26.98
CA LYS A 136 10.43 -1.52 27.25
C LYS A 136 11.19 -2.03 26.02
N SER A 137 11.93 -1.13 25.38
CA SER A 137 12.73 -1.43 24.20
C SER A 137 13.73 -2.58 24.39
N ARG A 138 13.82 -3.46 23.39
CA ARG A 138 14.81 -4.56 23.32
C ARG A 138 16.19 -4.08 22.91
N ASN A 139 16.22 -3.07 22.06
CA ASN A 139 17.41 -2.30 21.75
C ASN A 139 17.02 -0.84 21.59
N THR A 140 17.91 0.07 21.97
CA THR A 140 17.66 1.51 21.99
C THR A 140 18.94 2.28 21.79
N THR A 141 18.84 3.49 21.26
CA THR A 141 19.95 4.42 21.13
C THR A 141 19.47 5.84 21.37
N THR A 142 20.33 6.69 21.92
CA THR A 142 20.02 8.11 22.12
C THR A 142 19.67 8.77 20.78
N TRP A 143 18.58 9.52 20.76
CA TRP A 143 18.17 10.26 19.58
C TRP A 143 18.59 11.72 19.70
N TYR A 144 19.39 12.20 18.75
CA TYR A 144 19.79 13.60 18.72
C TYR A 144 18.67 14.44 18.09
N SER A 145 17.57 14.58 18.81
CA SER A 145 16.39 15.32 18.36
C SER A 145 16.46 16.80 18.74
N VAL A 146 15.76 17.62 17.96
CA VAL A 146 15.59 19.07 18.15
C VAL A 146 14.09 19.39 18.18
N ILE A 147 13.37 18.82 19.15
CA ILE A 147 11.90 18.86 19.24
C ILE A 147 11.32 20.28 19.34
N LYS A 148 12.08 21.23 19.90
CA LYS A 148 11.69 22.65 19.95
C LYS A 148 11.63 23.29 18.57
N GLU A 149 12.36 22.75 17.61
CA GLU A 149 12.40 23.22 16.25
C GLU A 149 11.43 22.40 15.40
N LYS A 150 10.78 23.04 14.43
CA LYS A 150 9.88 22.36 13.48
C LYS A 150 10.69 21.73 12.35
N ARG A 151 11.57 20.78 12.68
CA ARG A 151 12.46 20.08 11.74
C ARG A 151 11.83 18.79 11.22
N THR A 152 12.20 18.45 9.99
CA THR A 152 11.82 17.18 9.36
C THR A 152 12.89 16.13 9.62
N TYR A 153 12.47 14.96 10.08
CA TYR A 153 13.29 13.77 10.23
C TYR A 153 12.94 12.78 9.11
N ASN A 154 13.96 12.11 8.57
CA ASN A 154 13.77 10.99 7.65
C ASN A 154 14.13 9.69 8.36
N SER A 155 13.35 8.64 8.10
CA SER A 155 13.58 7.30 8.65
C SER A 155 13.30 6.21 7.62
N THR A 156 14.11 5.16 7.67
CA THR A 156 13.95 3.92 6.93
C THR A 156 14.06 2.75 7.89
N ILE A 157 13.00 1.94 7.95
CA ILE A 157 12.95 0.70 8.72
C ILE A 157 12.93 -0.45 7.73
N SER A 158 13.89 -1.36 7.82
CA SER A 158 13.97 -2.53 6.93
C SER A 158 14.11 -3.81 7.73
N TYR A 159 13.54 -4.88 7.18
CA TYR A 159 13.66 -6.22 7.74
C TYR A 159 14.15 -7.20 6.68
N ASP A 160 15.26 -7.87 6.98
CA ASP A 160 15.83 -8.93 6.16
C ASP A 160 15.60 -10.29 6.86
N PRO A 161 14.73 -11.16 6.31
CA PRO A 161 14.44 -12.46 6.88
C PRO A 161 15.62 -13.44 6.81
N SER A 162 16.61 -13.22 5.93
CA SER A 162 17.78 -14.10 5.81
C SER A 162 18.76 -13.94 6.96
N THR A 163 18.86 -12.71 7.48
CA THR A 163 19.68 -12.35 8.65
C THR A 163 18.86 -12.16 9.91
N GLN A 164 17.53 -12.25 9.82
CA GLN A 164 16.57 -11.91 10.88
C GLN A 164 16.80 -10.52 11.46
N ASN A 165 17.27 -9.59 10.65
CA ASN A 165 17.74 -8.30 11.12
C ASN A 165 16.70 -7.21 10.87
N LEU A 166 16.15 -6.64 11.94
CA LEU A 166 15.34 -5.43 11.90
C LEU A 166 16.28 -4.23 12.06
N SER A 167 16.45 -3.45 10.99
CA SER A 167 17.33 -2.28 10.96
C SER A 167 16.52 -0.99 10.82
N VAL A 168 16.96 0.04 11.54
CA VAL A 168 16.37 1.37 11.54
C VAL A 168 17.49 2.36 11.25
N SER A 169 17.34 3.15 10.19
CA SER A 169 18.21 4.29 9.87
C SER A 169 17.37 5.54 9.94
N PHE A 170 17.83 6.56 10.66
CA PHE A 170 17.06 7.77 10.92
C PHE A 170 17.94 9.00 11.03
N THR A 171 17.32 10.17 10.89
CA THR A 171 18.01 11.46 11.04
C THR A 171 18.05 11.87 12.51
N GLY A 172 19.21 12.31 12.97
CA GLY A 172 19.39 13.16 14.14
C GLY A 172 19.99 14.51 13.74
N PHE A 173 20.26 15.37 14.71
CA PHE A 173 20.82 16.69 14.49
C PHE A 173 21.99 16.95 15.45
N ASN A 174 23.12 17.39 14.89
CA ASN A 174 24.16 18.05 15.65
C ASN A 174 24.00 19.56 15.46
N SER A 175 23.39 20.21 16.44
CA SER A 175 22.93 21.61 16.31
C SER A 175 21.96 21.74 15.13
N THR A 176 22.36 22.40 14.04
CA THR A 176 21.52 22.58 12.84
C THR A 176 21.83 21.58 11.73
N ILE A 177 22.87 20.75 11.88
CA ILE A 177 23.36 19.86 10.83
C ILE A 177 22.70 18.49 10.99
N PRO A 178 21.99 17.98 9.96
CA PRO A 178 21.43 16.63 10.00
C PRO A 178 22.56 15.60 9.99
N ILE A 179 22.46 14.60 10.86
CA ILE A 179 23.41 13.48 10.99
C ILE A 179 22.67 12.15 10.89
N PRO A 180 23.25 11.14 10.23
CA PRO A 180 22.66 9.80 10.20
C PRO A 180 22.84 9.11 11.56
N GLN A 181 21.79 8.42 12.00
CA GLN A 181 21.79 7.54 13.16
C GLN A 181 21.17 6.20 12.76
N GLN A 182 21.54 5.14 13.49
CA GLN A 182 21.06 3.81 13.19
C GLN A 182 20.90 2.96 14.44
N LEU A 183 20.03 1.97 14.35
CA LEU A 183 19.77 0.95 15.35
C LEU A 183 19.42 -0.35 14.63
N SER A 184 19.77 -1.49 15.21
CA SER A 184 19.33 -2.78 14.68
C SER A 184 19.10 -3.80 15.78
N PHE A 185 18.28 -4.81 15.50
CA PHE A 185 18.04 -5.92 16.41
C PHE A 185 17.78 -7.20 15.63
N ILE A 186 18.48 -8.27 16.00
CA ILE A 186 18.28 -9.60 15.42
C ILE A 186 17.06 -10.22 16.11
N VAL A 187 15.99 -10.43 15.35
CA VAL A 187 14.70 -10.94 15.83
C VAL A 187 14.00 -11.73 14.74
N ASP A 188 13.52 -12.91 15.09
CA ASP A 188 12.59 -13.65 14.24
C ASP A 188 11.16 -13.15 14.47
N LEU A 189 10.63 -12.40 13.50
CA LEU A 189 9.28 -11.83 13.63
C LEU A 189 8.17 -12.90 13.75
N ARG A 190 8.42 -14.15 13.34
CA ARG A 190 7.44 -15.25 13.43
C ARG A 190 7.13 -15.63 14.88
N ASP A 191 8.08 -15.44 15.78
CA ASP A 191 7.93 -15.76 17.21
C ASP A 191 7.06 -14.73 17.94
N HIS A 192 6.85 -13.57 17.32
CA HIS A 192 6.24 -12.40 17.97
C HIS A 192 4.98 -11.89 17.29
N LEU A 193 4.79 -12.17 15.99
CA LEU A 193 3.66 -11.68 15.22
C LEU A 193 2.88 -12.82 14.54
N PRO A 194 1.55 -12.68 14.39
CA PRO A 194 0.75 -13.61 13.59
C PRO A 194 1.11 -13.54 12.09
N GLU A 195 0.63 -14.53 11.32
CA GLU A 195 0.85 -14.59 9.85
C GLU A 195 0.36 -13.33 9.11
N LYS A 196 -0.67 -12.67 9.66
CA LYS A 196 -1.32 -11.50 9.08
C LYS A 196 -1.21 -10.34 10.06
N VAL A 197 -0.73 -9.20 9.60
CA VAL A 197 -0.51 -8.02 10.43
C VAL A 197 -1.13 -6.78 9.79
N GLU A 198 -1.60 -5.87 10.64
CA GLU A 198 -1.80 -4.49 10.25
C GLU A 198 -0.54 -3.67 10.57
N PHE A 199 -0.36 -2.56 9.87
CA PHE A 199 0.80 -1.69 10.07
C PHE A 199 0.46 -0.23 9.83
N GLY A 200 1.25 0.65 10.42
CA GLY A 200 1.03 2.07 10.30
C GLY A 200 1.78 2.86 11.36
N PHE A 201 1.26 4.04 11.66
CA PHE A 201 1.84 4.97 12.62
C PHE A 201 0.87 5.30 13.75
N ALA A 202 1.40 5.42 14.95
CA ALA A 202 0.70 5.94 16.11
C ALA A 202 1.52 7.07 16.73
N ALA A 203 0.85 8.03 17.35
CA ALA A 203 1.48 9.03 18.20
C ALA A 203 0.57 9.35 19.37
N GLY A 204 1.16 9.78 20.48
CA GLY A 204 0.46 10.08 21.71
C GLY A 204 1.00 11.31 22.41
N THR A 205 0.15 11.92 23.22
CA THR A 205 0.51 12.95 24.18
C THR A 205 -0.19 12.66 25.51
N GLY A 206 0.47 12.96 26.62
CA GLY A 206 -0.06 12.93 27.97
C GLY A 206 -0.20 14.34 28.52
N PHE A 207 0.45 14.61 29.66
CA PHE A 207 0.42 15.92 30.32
C PHE A 207 1.25 17.00 29.60
N ALA A 208 2.35 16.62 28.95
CA ALA A 208 3.07 17.49 28.04
C ALA A 208 2.60 17.20 26.61
N THR A 209 2.88 18.14 25.71
CA THR A 209 2.26 18.15 24.39
C THR A 209 3.29 18.36 23.31
N GLU A 210 3.05 17.73 22.17
CA GLU A 210 3.76 18.02 20.94
C GLU A 210 2.89 17.66 19.73
N LEU A 211 3.20 18.30 18.62
CA LEU A 211 2.57 18.09 17.32
C LEU A 211 3.30 16.96 16.59
N HIS A 212 2.54 15.97 16.11
CA HIS A 212 3.07 14.86 15.32
C HIS A 212 2.52 14.89 13.90
N ILE A 213 3.39 15.08 12.91
CA ILE A 213 3.02 15.10 11.49
C ILE A 213 3.85 14.08 10.73
N LEU A 214 3.18 13.19 10.00
CA LEU A 214 3.76 12.34 8.98
C LEU A 214 3.67 13.06 7.63
N SER A 215 4.83 13.38 7.07
CA SER A 215 4.98 14.20 5.86
C SER A 215 5.07 13.37 4.59
N SER A 216 5.62 12.16 4.68
CA SER A 216 5.71 11.20 3.58
C SER A 216 5.71 9.78 4.12
N TRP A 217 5.24 8.82 3.33
CA TRP A 217 5.23 7.40 3.69
C TRP A 217 5.27 6.52 2.44
N SER A 218 6.24 5.62 2.38
CA SER A 218 6.36 4.54 1.40
C SER A 218 6.61 3.22 2.14
N PHE A 219 5.96 2.17 1.69
CA PHE A 219 6.11 0.83 2.24
C PHE A 219 6.21 -0.20 1.11
N GLU A 220 7.24 -1.02 1.15
CA GLU A 220 7.52 -2.08 0.18
C GLU A 220 7.69 -3.41 0.91
N SER A 221 7.12 -4.48 0.38
CA SER A 221 7.23 -5.82 0.97
C SER A 221 7.23 -6.89 -0.11
N THR A 222 7.91 -8.01 0.15
CA THR A 222 7.84 -9.21 -0.69
C THR A 222 6.57 -10.05 -0.43
N ALA A 223 5.79 -9.68 0.59
CA ALA A 223 4.50 -10.30 0.90
C ALA A 223 3.39 -9.82 -0.04
N PRO A 224 2.39 -10.68 -0.34
CA PRO A 224 1.12 -10.21 -0.87
C PRO A 224 0.34 -9.43 0.21
N LEU A 225 -0.23 -8.29 -0.18
CA LEU A 225 -1.24 -7.59 0.60
C LEU A 225 -2.59 -8.31 0.45
N LEU A 226 -3.37 -8.36 1.53
CA LEU A 226 -4.65 -9.03 1.63
C LEU A 226 -5.75 -8.02 1.96
N ASN A 227 -6.90 -8.20 1.32
CA ASN A 227 -8.10 -7.41 1.61
C ASN A 227 -8.44 -7.45 3.11
N PRO A 228 -8.99 -6.36 3.67
CA PRO A 228 -9.31 -6.27 5.09
C PRO A 228 -10.17 -7.45 5.57
N LEU A 229 -9.87 -7.98 6.76
CA LEU A 229 -10.75 -8.95 7.42
C LEU A 229 -12.08 -8.24 7.78
N PRO A 230 -13.24 -8.89 7.61
CA PRO A 230 -14.51 -8.31 8.03
C PRO A 230 -14.46 -8.03 9.54
N GLN A 231 -14.84 -6.80 9.92
CA GLN A 231 -14.93 -6.39 11.31
C GLN A 231 -15.89 -7.32 12.06
N ARG A 232 -15.42 -7.88 13.18
CA ARG A 232 -16.23 -8.73 14.05
C ARG A 232 -17.22 -7.85 14.81
N ASN A 233 -18.41 -7.66 14.27
CA ASN A 233 -19.53 -7.07 15.02
C ASN A 233 -19.86 -7.97 16.22
N LYS A 234 -19.73 -7.43 17.44
CA LYS A 234 -20.02 -8.15 18.70
C LYS A 234 -21.51 -8.40 18.97
N ASN A 235 -22.36 -8.38 17.96
CA ASN A 235 -23.81 -8.53 18.10
C ASN A 235 -24.37 -9.59 17.14
N GLU A 236 -23.94 -10.84 17.24
CA GLU A 236 -24.75 -11.95 16.77
C GLU A 236 -24.72 -13.07 17.81
N LYS A 237 -25.88 -13.34 18.42
CA LYS A 237 -26.10 -14.56 19.18
C LYS A 237 -26.08 -15.72 18.19
N GLU A 238 -25.20 -16.69 18.42
CA GLU A 238 -25.16 -17.93 17.64
C GLU A 238 -26.54 -18.61 17.65
N SER A 239 -27.15 -18.79 16.47
CA SER A 239 -28.33 -19.63 16.33
C SER A 239 -27.93 -21.01 15.80
N LYS A 240 -28.24 -22.07 16.55
CA LYS A 240 -27.99 -23.47 16.21
C LYS A 240 -28.99 -24.03 15.19
N ALA A 241 -29.25 -23.30 14.09
CA ALA A 241 -30.20 -23.73 13.06
C ALA A 241 -29.58 -24.66 12.00
N GLY A 242 -28.26 -24.66 11.86
CA GLY A 242 -27.55 -25.39 10.78
C GLY A 242 -27.50 -26.92 10.90
N LEU A 243 -27.83 -27.50 12.05
CA LEU A 243 -27.70 -28.96 12.27
C LEU A 243 -28.94 -29.77 11.82
N VAL A 244 -30.10 -29.13 11.69
CA VAL A 244 -31.38 -29.83 11.43
C VAL A 244 -31.66 -30.05 9.94
N VAL A 245 -31.12 -29.20 9.06
CA VAL A 245 -31.38 -29.27 7.60
C VAL A 245 -30.49 -30.32 6.89
N GLY A 246 -29.35 -30.69 7.49
CA GLY A 246 -28.40 -31.64 6.89
C GLY A 246 -28.83 -33.11 6.91
N LEU A 247 -29.75 -33.51 7.78
CA LEU A 247 -30.15 -34.93 7.94
C LEU A 247 -31.34 -35.33 7.06
N SER A 248 -32.11 -34.38 6.52
CA SER A 248 -33.30 -34.66 5.70
C SER A 248 -32.99 -34.79 4.20
N VAL A 249 -31.92 -34.15 3.70
CA VAL A 249 -31.57 -34.20 2.27
C VAL A 249 -30.77 -35.47 1.91
N GLY A 250 -30.02 -36.04 2.86
CA GLY A 250 -29.23 -37.26 2.65
C GLY A 250 -30.06 -38.52 2.38
N ALA A 251 -31.29 -38.60 2.92
CA ALA A 251 -32.18 -39.75 2.73
C ALA A 251 -32.88 -39.76 1.35
N CYS A 252 -33.17 -38.58 0.79
CA CYS A 252 -33.89 -38.46 -0.49
C CYS A 252 -33.01 -38.79 -1.71
N VAL A 253 -31.69 -38.52 -1.65
CA VAL A 253 -30.77 -38.76 -2.76
C VAL A 253 -30.51 -40.26 -2.99
N LEU A 254 -30.55 -41.08 -1.93
CA LEU A 254 -30.33 -42.53 -2.04
C LEU A 254 -31.52 -43.28 -2.65
N VAL A 255 -32.76 -42.80 -2.44
CA VAL A 255 -33.97 -43.44 -2.98
C VAL A 255 -34.19 -43.11 -4.45
N VAL A 256 -33.92 -41.87 -4.88
CA VAL A 256 -34.06 -41.46 -6.28
C VAL A 256 -32.92 -42.01 -7.16
N GLY A 257 -31.69 -42.07 -6.64
CA GLY A 257 -30.56 -42.68 -7.33
C GLY A 257 -30.72 -44.18 -7.57
N GLY A 258 -31.30 -44.91 -6.61
CA GLY A 258 -31.57 -46.34 -6.73
C GLY A 258 -32.61 -46.69 -7.80
N LEU A 259 -33.66 -45.89 -7.94
CA LEU A 259 -34.72 -46.10 -8.95
C LEU A 259 -34.27 -45.73 -10.37
N GLY A 260 -33.42 -44.70 -10.52
CA GLY A 260 -32.87 -44.30 -11.82
C GLY A 260 -31.94 -45.34 -12.44
N LEU A 261 -31.18 -46.08 -11.62
CA LEU A 261 -30.26 -47.13 -12.08
C LEU A 261 -31.02 -48.35 -12.63
N VAL A 262 -32.17 -48.70 -12.03
CA VAL A 262 -33.02 -49.82 -12.47
C VAL A 262 -33.74 -49.49 -13.79
N TRP A 263 -34.14 -48.24 -14.01
CA TRP A 263 -34.75 -47.80 -15.28
C TRP A 263 -33.75 -47.83 -16.45
N LEU A 264 -32.50 -47.42 -16.21
CA LEU A 264 -31.43 -47.44 -17.22
C LEU A 264 -31.05 -48.87 -17.66
N ILE A 265 -31.10 -49.85 -16.75
CA ILE A 265 -30.82 -51.25 -17.08
C ILE A 265 -31.97 -51.86 -17.91
N ASN A 266 -33.22 -51.48 -17.66
CA ASN A 266 -34.37 -51.96 -18.44
C ASN A 266 -34.51 -51.31 -19.82
N ARG A 267 -33.95 -50.11 -20.03
CA ARG A 267 -34.01 -49.43 -21.34
C ARG A 267 -33.02 -50.00 -22.37
N LYS A 268 -32.00 -50.76 -21.92
CA LYS A 268 -31.03 -51.43 -22.82
C LYS A 268 -31.51 -52.78 -23.40
N LYS A 269 -32.75 -53.20 -23.14
CA LYS A 269 -33.32 -54.44 -23.72
C LYS A 269 -34.38 -54.24 -24.83
N LYS A 270 -34.55 -53.04 -25.39
CA LYS A 270 -35.48 -52.85 -26.52
C LYS A 270 -34.93 -51.86 -27.56
N LEU A 271 -34.61 -52.41 -28.74
CA LEU A 271 -34.50 -51.76 -30.07
C LEU A 271 -33.43 -50.64 -30.22
N GLY A 272 -32.48 -50.66 -31.16
CA GLY A 272 -32.35 -51.41 -32.41
C GLY A 272 -33.02 -50.71 -33.61
N ARG A 273 -32.18 -50.16 -34.52
CA ARG A 273 -32.36 -49.76 -35.96
C ARG A 273 -32.70 -48.31 -36.37
N GLY A 274 -31.80 -47.78 -37.24
CA GLY A 274 -32.00 -46.86 -38.39
C GLY A 274 -32.13 -45.37 -38.07
N GLY A 275 -31.52 -44.38 -38.75
CA GLY A 275 -30.82 -44.26 -40.04
C GLY A 275 -31.45 -43.12 -40.88
N GLY A 276 -30.67 -42.14 -41.38
CA GLY A 276 -31.11 -41.16 -42.40
C GLY A 276 -30.70 -39.70 -42.15
N HIS A 277 -30.36 -38.97 -43.21
CA HIS A 277 -29.49 -37.77 -43.32
C HIS A 277 -30.26 -36.52 -43.83
N GLU A 278 -29.63 -35.33 -43.74
CA GLU A 278 -29.83 -34.09 -44.55
C GLU A 278 -31.19 -33.33 -44.41
N ASP A 279 -31.35 -32.00 -44.40
CA ASP A 279 -30.50 -30.86 -44.82
C ASP A 279 -31.22 -29.50 -44.52
N LEU A 280 -30.47 -28.37 -44.56
CA LEU A 280 -30.87 -26.96 -44.91
C LEU A 280 -31.63 -26.07 -43.88
N ASP A 281 -31.42 -24.76 -43.70
CA ASP A 281 -30.48 -23.75 -44.26
C ASP A 281 -30.62 -22.37 -43.53
N PHE A 282 -29.54 -21.56 -43.55
CA PHE A 282 -29.34 -20.07 -43.49
C PHE A 282 -29.98 -19.19 -42.39
N ASP A 283 -29.36 -18.14 -41.78
CA ASP A 283 -28.65 -16.97 -42.36
C ASP A 283 -27.85 -16.14 -41.28
N LEU A 284 -27.10 -15.13 -41.73
CA LEU A 284 -25.77 -14.63 -41.35
C LEU A 284 -25.63 -13.60 -40.19
N SER A 285 -24.46 -13.61 -39.53
CA SER A 285 -23.51 -12.47 -39.49
C SER A 285 -22.16 -12.88 -38.86
N MET A 286 -21.08 -12.86 -39.66
CA MET A 286 -19.70 -13.09 -39.23
C MET A 286 -19.12 -11.79 -38.66
N ASP A 287 -18.43 -11.88 -37.52
CA ASP A 287 -17.27 -11.05 -37.15
C ASP A 287 -16.51 -11.78 -36.04
N ASP A 288 -15.80 -12.85 -36.44
CA ASP A 288 -14.67 -13.43 -35.71
C ASP A 288 -13.42 -13.22 -36.56
N GLU A 289 -12.79 -12.04 -36.42
CA GLU A 289 -11.41 -11.84 -36.87
C GLU A 289 -10.68 -10.75 -36.06
N PHE A 290 -10.47 -10.99 -34.76
CA PHE A 290 -9.35 -10.37 -34.03
C PHE A 290 -8.77 -11.26 -32.91
N GLU A 291 -8.66 -12.56 -33.16
CA GLU A 291 -7.91 -13.49 -32.28
C GLU A 291 -6.73 -14.17 -33.00
N ARG A 292 -6.01 -13.46 -33.88
CA ARG A 292 -4.69 -13.90 -34.36
C ARG A 292 -3.68 -12.76 -34.48
N GLY A 293 -2.82 -12.64 -33.46
CA GLY A 293 -1.46 -12.07 -33.52
C GLY A 293 -1.36 -10.55 -33.68
N THR A 294 -1.04 -9.77 -32.65
CA THR A 294 0.32 -9.66 -32.11
C THR A 294 0.28 -8.89 -30.78
N GLY A 295 -0.13 -9.55 -29.70
CA GLY A 295 0.26 -9.12 -28.34
C GLY A 295 1.72 -9.50 -28.07
N PRO A 296 2.43 -8.84 -27.13
CA PRO A 296 3.81 -9.19 -26.82
C PRO A 296 3.91 -10.69 -26.49
N LYS A 297 4.81 -11.37 -27.22
CA LYS A 297 4.99 -12.81 -27.12
C LYS A 297 5.29 -13.17 -25.66
N ARG A 298 4.44 -13.97 -25.05
CA ARG A 298 4.64 -14.41 -23.67
C ARG A 298 5.72 -15.48 -23.64
N PHE A 299 6.81 -15.19 -22.94
CA PHE A 299 7.85 -16.16 -22.64
C PHE A 299 7.62 -16.74 -21.25
N SER A 300 7.85 -18.04 -21.10
CA SER A 300 7.89 -18.64 -19.76
C SER A 300 9.08 -18.09 -18.98
N TYR A 301 8.95 -18.01 -17.65
CA TYR A 301 10.06 -17.57 -16.79
C TYR A 301 11.34 -18.40 -17.00
N LYS A 302 11.18 -19.71 -17.26
CA LYS A 302 12.30 -20.60 -17.58
C LYS A 302 12.99 -20.25 -18.91
N GLU A 303 12.24 -19.81 -19.92
CA GLU A 303 12.83 -19.30 -21.16
C GLU A 303 13.55 -17.98 -20.94
N LEU A 304 13.00 -17.06 -20.14
CA LEU A 304 13.64 -15.79 -19.81
C LEU A 304 14.95 -16.00 -19.03
N VAL A 305 14.95 -16.86 -18.02
CA VAL A 305 16.15 -17.24 -17.25
C VAL A 305 17.21 -17.86 -18.17
N ARG A 306 16.80 -18.74 -19.10
CA ARG A 306 17.71 -19.37 -20.05
C ARG A 306 18.29 -18.36 -21.05
N ALA A 307 17.45 -17.47 -21.58
CA ALA A 307 17.83 -16.47 -22.57
C ALA A 307 18.70 -15.34 -21.99
N THR A 308 18.50 -15.00 -20.72
CA THR A 308 19.24 -13.92 -20.02
C THR A 308 20.42 -14.43 -19.20
N ASN A 309 20.75 -15.72 -19.30
CA ASN A 309 21.75 -16.37 -18.46
C ASN A 309 21.56 -16.04 -16.96
N ASN A 310 20.34 -16.21 -16.47
CA ASN A 310 19.94 -15.87 -15.09
C ASN A 310 20.03 -14.36 -14.77
N PHE A 311 19.71 -13.51 -15.75
CA PHE A 311 19.68 -12.05 -15.64
C PHE A 311 21.03 -11.42 -15.23
N THR A 312 22.14 -11.96 -15.74
CA THR A 312 23.45 -11.31 -15.58
C THR A 312 23.43 -9.90 -16.18
N GLY A 313 24.23 -8.99 -15.63
CA GLY A 313 24.23 -7.57 -16.05
C GLY A 313 24.47 -7.36 -17.56
N GLU A 314 25.19 -8.28 -18.20
CA GLU A 314 25.47 -8.28 -19.64
C GLU A 314 24.26 -8.68 -20.50
N ASN A 315 23.27 -9.38 -19.94
CA ASN A 315 22.09 -9.91 -20.64
C ASN A 315 20.77 -9.36 -20.05
N LYS A 316 20.82 -8.19 -19.41
CA LYS A 316 19.66 -7.49 -18.83
C LYS A 316 18.76 -6.97 -19.95
N LEU A 317 17.47 -7.34 -19.92
CA LEU A 317 16.48 -6.99 -20.96
C LEU A 317 15.93 -5.56 -20.86
N GLY A 318 16.32 -4.78 -19.84
CA GLY A 318 15.96 -3.38 -19.67
C GLY A 318 15.84 -2.93 -18.22
N GLU A 319 15.75 -1.61 -18.02
CA GLU A 319 15.50 -0.91 -16.77
C GLU A 319 14.37 0.09 -17.03
N GLY A 320 13.27 0.03 -16.28
CA GLY A 320 12.12 0.93 -16.47
C GLY A 320 12.38 2.34 -15.93
N GLY A 321 11.73 3.35 -16.52
CA GLY A 321 12.01 4.78 -16.30
C GLY A 321 11.45 5.44 -15.03
N PHE A 322 11.34 4.74 -13.90
CA PHE A 322 10.84 5.31 -12.62
C PHE A 322 11.85 5.19 -11.47
N GLY A 323 13.14 5.03 -11.77
CA GLY A 323 14.20 5.09 -10.77
C GLY A 323 14.31 6.50 -10.17
N GLY A 324 14.26 6.61 -8.84
CA GLY A 324 14.49 7.86 -8.14
C GLY A 324 15.89 8.39 -8.46
N ALA A 325 15.93 9.59 -9.03
CA ALA A 325 17.15 10.28 -9.38
C ALA A 325 18.00 10.53 -8.12
N LYS A 326 19.27 10.11 -8.14
CA LYS A 326 20.26 10.48 -7.12
C LYS A 326 20.59 11.98 -7.26
N GLU A 327 21.16 12.57 -6.21
CA GLU A 327 21.56 13.97 -6.20
C GLU A 327 22.52 14.25 -7.38
N GLY A 328 22.04 14.99 -8.39
CA GLY A 328 22.72 15.24 -9.67
C GLY A 328 22.08 14.58 -10.91
N GLU A 329 21.06 13.73 -10.77
CA GLU A 329 20.31 13.13 -11.88
C GLU A 329 19.06 13.96 -12.22
N ILE A 330 18.86 14.25 -13.49
CA ILE A 330 17.70 15.00 -13.99
C ILE A 330 16.55 14.02 -14.23
N ILE A 331 15.39 14.26 -13.61
CA ILE A 331 14.16 13.53 -13.95
C ILE A 331 13.72 14.00 -15.33
N LEU A 332 13.97 13.16 -16.35
CA LEU A 332 13.77 13.50 -17.76
C LEU A 332 12.38 14.08 -18.04
N LEU A 333 11.33 13.49 -17.47
CA LEU A 333 9.97 13.96 -17.68
C LEU A 333 9.73 15.37 -17.13
N GLU A 334 10.27 15.68 -15.94
CA GLU A 334 10.13 17.00 -15.30
C GLU A 334 10.89 18.07 -16.08
N TRP A 335 12.11 17.75 -16.51
CA TRP A 335 12.95 18.65 -17.31
C TRP A 335 12.36 18.94 -18.69
N VAL A 336 11.86 17.93 -19.40
CA VAL A 336 11.20 18.12 -20.71
C VAL A 336 9.90 18.93 -20.55
N TRP A 337 9.18 18.78 -19.44
CA TRP A 337 7.99 19.60 -19.15
C TRP A 337 8.35 21.06 -18.86
N GLU A 338 9.46 21.32 -18.20
CA GLU A 338 9.96 22.69 -17.99
C GLU A 338 10.31 23.37 -19.32
N LEU A 339 11.00 22.65 -20.22
CA LEU A 339 11.34 23.14 -21.56
C LEU A 339 10.08 23.39 -22.40
N TYR A 340 9.08 22.50 -22.30
CA TYR A 340 7.76 22.72 -22.92
C TYR A 340 7.11 24.02 -22.43
N GLY A 341 7.09 24.26 -21.12
CA GLY A 341 6.53 25.46 -20.53
C GLY A 341 7.22 26.77 -20.92
N ARG A 342 8.52 26.69 -21.26
CA ARG A 342 9.34 27.81 -21.73
C ARG A 342 9.30 27.99 -23.26
N GLY A 343 8.65 27.09 -24.01
CA GLY A 343 8.64 27.09 -25.48
C GLY A 343 9.99 26.68 -26.09
N GLN A 344 10.81 25.94 -25.34
CA GLN A 344 12.17 25.52 -25.71
C GLN A 344 12.26 23.99 -25.89
N LEU A 345 11.18 23.36 -26.36
CA LEU A 345 11.07 21.90 -26.36
C LEU A 345 12.16 21.20 -27.17
N LEU A 346 12.60 21.82 -28.28
CA LEU A 346 13.66 21.28 -29.14
C LEU A 346 15.03 21.19 -28.43
N ASP A 347 15.25 21.94 -27.34
CA ASP A 347 16.47 21.85 -26.52
C ASP A 347 16.56 20.51 -25.77
N ALA A 348 15.45 19.76 -25.68
CA ALA A 348 15.43 18.41 -25.15
C ALA A 348 15.94 17.34 -26.13
N ALA A 349 16.16 17.68 -27.41
CA ALA A 349 16.59 16.72 -28.40
C ALA A 349 18.01 16.22 -28.10
N ASP A 350 18.25 14.91 -28.26
CA ASP A 350 19.56 14.33 -27.97
C ASP A 350 20.64 15.02 -28.82
N PRO A 351 21.71 15.56 -28.21
CA PRO A 351 22.80 16.22 -28.93
C PRO A 351 23.43 15.36 -30.02
N LYS A 352 23.37 14.02 -29.91
CA LYS A 352 23.85 13.07 -30.93
C LYS A 352 23.08 13.14 -32.24
N LEU A 353 21.87 13.68 -32.24
CA LEU A 353 21.11 13.95 -33.46
C LEU A 353 21.70 15.14 -34.23
N CYS A 354 22.52 15.99 -33.61
CA CYS A 354 23.19 17.13 -34.24
C CYS A 354 22.22 18.03 -35.04
N GLY A 355 20.98 18.20 -34.58
CA GLY A 355 19.94 18.95 -35.29
C GLY A 355 19.42 18.27 -36.58
N LYS A 356 19.77 17.02 -36.83
CA LYS A 356 19.33 16.24 -38.00
C LYS A 356 17.99 15.55 -37.71
N PHE A 357 16.97 16.35 -37.50
CA PHE A 357 15.60 15.90 -37.38
C PHE A 357 14.68 16.97 -37.96
N ASP A 358 13.48 16.56 -38.39
CA ASP A 358 12.45 17.51 -38.74
C ASP A 358 11.91 18.14 -37.45
N GLU A 359 12.00 19.47 -37.34
CA GLU A 359 11.62 20.20 -36.13
C GLU A 359 10.14 19.99 -35.78
N GLN A 360 9.27 19.94 -36.79
CA GLN A 360 7.84 19.80 -36.60
C GLN A 360 7.47 18.39 -36.12
N GLN A 361 8.14 17.37 -36.66
CA GLN A 361 8.01 15.99 -36.19
C GLN A 361 8.57 15.82 -34.77
N MET A 362 9.71 16.44 -34.47
CA MET A 362 10.35 16.34 -33.15
C MET A 362 9.52 17.03 -32.07
N GLU A 363 9.02 18.24 -32.34
CA GLU A 363 8.14 18.96 -31.43
C GLU A 363 6.85 18.16 -31.18
N ARG A 364 6.23 17.65 -32.24
CA ARG A 364 5.02 16.82 -32.15
C ARG A 364 5.26 15.54 -31.36
N LEU A 365 6.39 14.87 -31.59
CA LEU A 365 6.79 13.67 -30.86
C LEU A 365 6.95 13.96 -29.36
N MET A 366 7.63 15.05 -29.01
CA MET A 366 7.86 15.43 -27.61
C MET A 366 6.57 15.84 -26.90
N ILE A 367 5.67 16.58 -27.56
CA ILE A 367 4.35 16.93 -27.01
C ILE A 367 3.50 15.68 -26.78
N VAL A 368 3.49 14.74 -27.74
CA VAL A 368 2.81 13.44 -27.57
C VAL A 368 3.45 12.64 -26.44
N GLY A 369 4.78 12.67 -26.30
CA GLY A 369 5.52 12.05 -25.20
C GLY A 369 5.11 12.59 -23.83
N LEU A 370 5.01 13.91 -23.69
CA LEU A 370 4.51 14.57 -22.47
C LEU A 370 3.05 14.22 -22.19
N TRP A 371 2.21 14.17 -23.22
CA TRP A 371 0.80 13.80 -23.09
C TRP A 371 0.62 12.34 -22.64
N CYS A 372 1.44 11.43 -23.16
CA CYS A 372 1.47 10.02 -22.74
C CYS A 372 2.07 9.86 -21.33
N GLY A 373 3.07 10.68 -20.99
CA GLY A 373 3.71 10.74 -19.68
C GLY A 373 2.92 11.51 -18.61
N HIS A 374 1.72 11.99 -18.92
CA HIS A 374 0.96 12.87 -18.03
C HIS A 374 0.79 12.27 -16.62
N PRO A 375 1.07 13.02 -15.53
CA PRO A 375 0.99 12.48 -14.18
C PRO A 375 -0.39 11.91 -13.79
N ASN A 376 -1.48 12.57 -14.19
CA ASN A 376 -2.84 12.01 -14.10
C ASN A 376 -3.11 11.07 -15.29
N TYR A 377 -3.38 9.79 -15.00
CA TYR A 377 -3.58 8.76 -16.03
C TYR A 377 -4.86 8.96 -16.86
N ASN A 378 -5.89 9.63 -16.32
CA ASN A 378 -7.14 9.88 -17.04
C ASN A 378 -6.97 10.92 -18.16
N LEU A 379 -5.91 11.73 -18.11
CA LEU A 379 -5.59 12.73 -19.12
C LEU A 379 -4.65 12.20 -20.20
N ARG A 380 -4.15 10.96 -20.05
CA ARG A 380 -3.30 10.30 -21.05
C ARG A 380 -4.17 9.85 -22.24
N PRO A 381 -3.68 10.00 -23.49
CA PRO A 381 -4.42 9.56 -24.65
C PRO A 381 -4.44 8.03 -24.74
N PRO A 382 -5.49 7.42 -25.33
CA PRO A 382 -5.38 6.06 -25.82
C PRO A 382 -4.31 6.01 -26.93
N ILE A 383 -3.57 4.90 -27.02
CA ILE A 383 -2.45 4.75 -27.97
C ILE A 383 -2.84 5.07 -29.43
N ARG A 384 -4.07 4.73 -29.83
CA ARG A 384 -4.60 5.05 -31.17
C ARG A 384 -4.62 6.56 -31.43
N LYS A 385 -5.05 7.35 -30.44
CA LYS A 385 -5.10 8.81 -30.57
C LYS A 385 -3.69 9.41 -30.59
N ALA A 386 -2.76 8.85 -29.81
CA ALA A 386 -1.36 9.24 -29.87
C ALA A 386 -0.76 8.97 -31.27
N LEU A 387 -1.02 7.81 -31.87
CA LEU A 387 -0.57 7.46 -33.22
C LEU A 387 -1.13 8.40 -34.29
N HIS A 388 -2.43 8.68 -34.29
CA HIS A 388 -3.03 9.62 -35.26
C HIS A 388 -2.44 11.03 -35.14
N VAL A 389 -2.06 11.46 -33.92
CA VAL A 389 -1.35 12.73 -33.74
C VAL A 389 0.08 12.61 -34.24
N LEU A 390 0.80 11.50 -34.04
CA LEU A 390 2.13 11.33 -34.62
C LEU A 390 2.12 11.30 -36.15
N ASP A 391 1.07 10.73 -36.75
CA ASP A 391 0.90 10.58 -38.21
C ASP A 391 0.37 11.85 -38.91
N PHE A 392 0.25 12.97 -38.19
CA PHE A 392 -0.31 14.25 -38.69
C PHE A 392 -1.79 14.21 -39.09
N GLU A 393 -2.49 13.13 -38.77
CA GLU A 393 -3.93 12.96 -39.05
C GLU A 393 -4.83 13.65 -38.01
N ALA A 394 -4.27 14.07 -36.87
CA ALA A 394 -4.95 14.82 -35.82
C ALA A 394 -4.11 16.02 -35.31
N PRO A 395 -4.75 17.09 -34.80
CA PRO A 395 -4.04 18.23 -34.22
C PRO A 395 -3.41 17.87 -32.85
N LEU A 396 -2.43 18.67 -32.43
CA LEU A 396 -1.79 18.56 -31.11
C LEU A 396 -2.81 18.80 -29.97
N PRO A 397 -2.58 18.25 -28.76
CA PRO A 397 -3.45 18.49 -27.62
C PRO A 397 -3.44 19.98 -27.23
N ILE A 398 -4.62 20.61 -27.24
CA ILE A 398 -4.79 22.05 -26.94
C ILE A 398 -4.73 22.31 -25.42
N ASP A 399 -4.99 21.28 -24.61
CA ASP A 399 -5.18 21.41 -23.15
C ASP A 399 -3.98 20.90 -22.33
N LEU A 400 -2.81 20.69 -22.95
CA LEU A 400 -1.63 20.27 -22.20
C LEU A 400 -1.07 21.46 -21.39
N ALA A 401 -1.08 21.34 -20.06
CA ALA A 401 -0.66 22.43 -19.18
C ALA A 401 0.83 22.79 -19.37
N THR A 402 1.12 24.10 -19.46
CA THR A 402 2.49 24.64 -19.61
C THR A 402 3.35 24.50 -18.35
N LYS A 403 2.76 24.11 -17.22
CA LYS A 403 3.48 23.71 -16.01
C LYS A 403 3.12 22.28 -15.68
N MET A 404 4.10 21.48 -15.26
CA MET A 404 3.87 20.09 -14.89
C MET A 404 2.81 20.05 -13.77
N PRO A 405 1.67 19.39 -14.01
CA PRO A 405 0.64 19.30 -12.98
C PRO A 405 1.15 18.38 -11.87
N VAL A 406 0.90 18.77 -10.63
CA VAL A 406 1.18 17.92 -9.47
C VAL A 406 0.45 16.59 -9.67
N PRO A 407 1.12 15.43 -9.58
CA PRO A 407 0.51 14.13 -9.82
C PRO A 407 -0.80 13.97 -9.06
N THR A 408 -1.91 14.08 -9.79
CA THR A 408 -3.26 14.01 -9.23
C THR A 408 -3.82 12.65 -9.55
N TYR A 409 -3.92 11.79 -8.54
CA TYR A 409 -4.54 10.47 -8.68
C TYR A 409 -6.06 10.64 -8.57
N VAL A 410 -6.75 10.66 -9.71
CA VAL A 410 -8.22 10.72 -9.77
C VAL A 410 -8.74 9.31 -10.04
N GLY A 411 -9.43 8.71 -9.07
CA GLY A 411 -10.10 7.41 -9.28
C GLY A 411 -11.31 7.54 -10.23
N PRO A 412 -11.72 6.48 -10.95
CA PRO A 412 -12.77 6.57 -11.96
C PRO A 412 -14.14 6.85 -11.32
N SER A 413 -14.84 7.88 -11.80
CA SER A 413 -16.26 8.12 -11.48
C SER A 413 -17.15 7.34 -12.45
N GLY A 414 -18.07 6.53 -11.92
CA GLY A 414 -19.00 5.69 -12.67
C GLY A 414 -20.12 6.49 -13.32
N THR A 415 -20.44 6.13 -14.56
CA THR A 415 -21.66 6.50 -15.28
C THR A 415 -22.89 5.87 -14.63
N THR A 416 -23.90 6.69 -14.40
CA THR A 416 -25.23 6.36 -13.90
C THR A 416 -25.97 5.44 -14.88
N TYR A 417 -26.43 4.28 -14.42
CA TYR A 417 -27.58 3.59 -15.03
C TYR A 417 -28.52 3.03 -13.98
N THR A 418 -29.80 3.21 -14.29
CA THR A 418 -31.02 2.92 -13.55
C THR A 418 -31.19 1.45 -13.13
N SER A 419 -31.87 1.29 -12.00
CA SER A 419 -32.19 0.07 -11.27
C SER A 419 -32.85 -1.05 -12.08
N SER A 420 -32.39 -2.30 -11.96
CA SER A 420 -33.04 -3.30 -11.08
C SER A 420 -32.56 -4.76 -11.31
N SER A 421 -32.45 -5.46 -10.17
CA SER A 421 -32.67 -6.89 -9.93
C SER A 421 -31.51 -7.93 -10.09
N SER A 422 -31.26 -8.57 -8.93
CA SER A 422 -30.93 -9.99 -8.70
C SER A 422 -29.46 -10.49 -8.70
N ALA A 423 -29.03 -10.81 -7.47
CA ALA A 423 -28.34 -12.04 -7.04
C ALA A 423 -26.85 -12.32 -7.39
N THR A 424 -26.02 -12.10 -6.35
CA THR A 424 -25.07 -13.05 -5.70
C THR A 424 -23.69 -13.40 -6.33
N THR A 425 -22.64 -13.12 -5.52
CA THR A 425 -21.27 -13.74 -5.41
C THR A 425 -20.27 -13.58 -6.58
N SER A 426 -18.96 -13.37 -6.44
CA SER A 426 -17.99 -13.20 -5.32
C SER A 426 -16.57 -12.86 -5.86
N SER A 427 -15.69 -12.26 -5.03
CA SER A 427 -14.21 -12.08 -5.15
C SER A 427 -13.71 -10.97 -6.11
N THR A 428 -12.71 -10.12 -5.84
CA THR A 428 -11.65 -9.97 -4.80
C THR A 428 -11.14 -8.50 -4.92
N ALA A 429 -11.06 -7.71 -3.86
CA ALA A 429 -10.84 -6.25 -3.94
C ALA A 429 -9.62 -5.73 -3.16
N SER A 430 -8.61 -5.22 -3.87
CA SER A 430 -7.66 -4.23 -3.36
C SER A 430 -8.39 -2.94 -2.97
N ALA A 431 -8.06 -2.34 -1.83
CA ALA A 431 -8.75 -1.19 -1.27
C ALA A 431 -7.76 -0.11 -0.80
N SER A 432 -7.59 0.93 -1.61
CA SER A 432 -7.18 2.27 -1.18
C SER A 432 -8.43 3.03 -0.70
N ALA A 433 -8.43 3.56 0.53
CA ALA A 433 -9.56 4.33 1.07
C ALA A 433 -9.27 5.84 1.04
N THR A 434 -10.07 6.61 0.29
CA THR A 434 -10.07 8.08 0.27
C THR A 434 -11.39 8.58 0.87
N ALA A 435 -11.35 9.39 1.93
CA ALA A 435 -12.53 10.03 2.51
C ALA A 435 -12.94 11.26 1.68
N LEU A 436 -14.21 11.34 1.29
CA LEU A 436 -14.82 12.50 0.62
C LEU A 436 -15.83 13.14 1.58
N LEU A 437 -15.70 14.46 1.83
CA LEU A 437 -16.75 15.29 2.43
C LEU A 437 -17.09 16.42 1.46
N TYR A 438 -18.36 16.52 1.12
CA TYR A 438 -18.98 17.54 0.27
C TYR A 438 -19.33 18.75 1.15
N SER A 439 -18.90 19.95 0.76
CA SER A 439 -19.42 21.19 1.32
C SER A 439 -20.73 21.54 0.60
N HIS A 440 -21.81 21.74 1.35
CA HIS A 440 -23.01 22.39 0.85
C HIS A 440 -23.15 23.75 1.53
N THR A 441 -22.93 24.82 0.77
CA THR A 441 -23.49 26.14 1.05
C THR A 441 -24.96 26.14 0.65
N VAL A 442 -25.86 26.47 1.57
CA VAL A 442 -27.18 27.03 1.26
C VAL A 442 -27.52 28.10 2.30
N ASN A 443 -27.63 29.34 1.79
CA ASN A 443 -28.17 30.60 2.31
C ASN A 443 -27.50 31.30 3.49
#